data_AF-A0A970FP52-F1
#
_entry.id   AF-A0A970FP52-F1
#
_cell.length_a   1.000
_cell.length_b   1.000
_cell.length_c   1.000
_cell.angle_alpha   90.00
_cell.angle_beta   90.00
_cell.angle_gamma   90.00
#
_symmetry.space_group_name_H-M   'P 1'
#
loop_
_entity.id
_entity.type
_entity.pdbx_description
1 polymer ?
#
loop_
_entity_poly.entity_id
_entity_poly.type
_entity_poly.pdbx_seq_one_letter_code
_entity_poly.pdbx_strand_id
1 'polypeptide(L)'
;METFRDLYNRLVKASLNNSLEEEINDIKTNAEYNRRHLECLLHPEKYPAVMHIGECSKCSDEGPSDCQVACLFSAIKRDKRYL
;
A
#
# COMPACT_ATOMS: atom_id res chain seq x y z
N MET A 1 9.56 -11.87 -4.33
CA MET A 1 8.96 -10.52 -4.45
C MET A 1 8.94 -9.80 -3.11
N GLU A 2 9.51 -8.60 -3.03
CA GLU A 2 9.48 -7.74 -1.85
C GLU A 2 8.07 -7.22 -1.53
N THR A 3 7.76 -7.10 -0.25
CA THR A 3 6.47 -6.56 0.21
C THR A 3 6.47 -5.03 0.20
N PHE A 4 5.29 -4.43 0.32
CA PHE A 4 5.16 -2.98 0.52
C PHE A 4 5.98 -2.48 1.73
N ARG A 5 6.00 -3.27 2.82
CA ARG A 5 6.71 -2.93 4.05
C ARG A 5 8.22 -3.00 3.88
N ASP A 6 8.71 -3.97 3.11
CA ASP A 6 10.14 -4.10 2.81
C ASP A 6 10.65 -2.88 2.04
N LEU A 7 9.95 -2.51 0.96
CA LEU A 7 10.23 -1.31 0.16
C LEU A 7 10.22 -0.04 1.03
N TYR A 8 9.21 0.13 1.89
CA TYR A 8 9.12 1.27 2.81
C TYR A 8 10.37 1.36 3.71
N ASN A 9 10.77 0.25 4.33
CA ASN A 9 11.91 0.24 5.25
C ASN A 9 13.23 0.58 4.52
N ARG A 10 13.42 0.02 3.31
CA ARG A 10 14.58 0.32 2.45
C ARG A 10 14.67 1.82 2.14
N LEU A 11 13.59 2.40 1.63
CA LEU A 11 13.55 3.82 1.23
C LEU A 11 13.71 4.77 2.42
N VAL A 12 13.10 4.47 3.58
CA VAL A 12 13.27 5.28 4.80
C VAL A 12 14.73 5.25 5.25
N LYS A 13 15.36 4.07 5.29
CA LYS A 13 16.77 3.94 5.66
C LYS A 13 17.67 4.72 4.69
N ALA A 14 17.44 4.62 3.39
CA ALA A 14 18.21 5.33 2.38
C ALA A 14 18.01 6.85 2.45
N SER A 15 16.79 7.32 2.73
CA SER A 15 16.49 8.74 2.93
C SER A 15 17.27 9.33 4.12
N LEU A 16 17.36 8.60 5.24
CA LEU A 16 18.16 9.01 6.40
C LEU A 16 19.67 9.05 6.12
N ASN A 17 20.13 8.24 5.17
CA ASN A 17 21.54 8.13 4.79
C ASN A 17 21.92 9.01 3.58
N ASN A 18 21.01 9.85 3.07
CA ASN A 18 21.19 10.63 1.84
C ASN A 18 21.51 9.78 0.59
N SER A 19 21.06 8.52 0.54
CA SER A 19 21.28 7.57 -0.55
C SER A 19 19.98 7.15 -1.25
N LEU A 20 18.92 7.97 -1.16
CA LEU A 20 17.58 7.63 -1.64
C LEU A 20 17.54 7.31 -3.14
N GLU A 21 18.16 8.14 -3.98
CA GLU A 21 18.18 7.93 -5.44
C GLU A 21 18.92 6.65 -5.85
N GLU A 22 20.02 6.33 -5.16
CA GLU A 22 20.77 5.09 -5.38
C GLU A 22 19.90 3.87 -5.05
N GLU A 23 19.22 3.90 -3.90
CA GLU A 23 18.31 2.83 -3.47
C GLU A 23 17.13 2.65 -4.42
N ILE A 24 16.55 3.75 -4.92
CA ILE A 24 15.46 3.70 -5.91
C ILE A 24 15.93 3.01 -7.20
N ASN A 25 17.14 3.32 -7.66
CA ASN A 25 17.71 2.69 -8.86
C ASN A 25 18.01 1.21 -8.62
N ASP A 26 18.59 0.86 -7.46
CA ASP A 26 18.82 -0.55 -7.09
C ASP A 26 17.51 -1.35 -7.06
N ILE A 27 16.46 -0.85 -6.41
CA ILE A 27 15.14 -1.49 -6.40
C ILE A 27 14.65 -1.72 -7.83
N LYS A 28 14.73 -0.69 -8.69
CA LYS A 28 14.23 -0.77 -10.07
C LYS A 28 14.99 -1.77 -10.94
N THR A 29 16.27 -2.00 -10.67
CA THR A 29 17.14 -2.84 -11.51
C THR A 29 17.28 -4.26 -10.96
N ASN A 30 17.34 -4.43 -9.64
CA ASN A 30 17.79 -5.67 -9.02
C ASN A 30 16.72 -6.38 -8.19
N ALA A 31 15.65 -5.69 -7.76
CA ALA A 31 14.61 -6.28 -6.92
C ALA A 31 13.44 -6.82 -7.75
N GLU A 32 12.83 -7.89 -7.25
CA GLU A 32 11.50 -8.32 -7.71
C GLU A 32 10.45 -7.68 -6.80
N TYR A 33 9.60 -6.78 -7.33
CA TYR A 33 8.64 -6.02 -6.54
C TYR A 33 7.39 -5.65 -7.35
N ASN A 34 6.34 -5.25 -6.65
CA ASN A 34 5.16 -4.66 -7.29
C ASN A 34 5.40 -3.17 -7.59
N ARG A 35 5.41 -2.80 -8.88
CA ARG A 35 5.63 -1.41 -9.32
C ARG A 35 4.68 -0.41 -8.66
N ARG A 36 3.41 -0.77 -8.46
CA ARG A 36 2.42 0.10 -7.82
C ARG A 36 2.79 0.40 -6.37
N HIS A 37 3.38 -0.56 -5.64
CA HIS A 37 3.81 -0.33 -4.26
C HIS A 37 4.92 0.73 -4.20
N LEU A 38 5.89 0.66 -5.10
CA LEU A 38 6.97 1.65 -5.17
C LEU A 38 6.43 3.04 -5.54
N GLU A 39 5.55 3.14 -6.54
CA GLU A 39 4.93 4.41 -6.93
C GLU A 39 4.12 5.05 -5.80
N CYS A 40 3.35 4.25 -5.04
CA CYS A 40 2.63 4.76 -3.87
C CYS A 40 3.54 5.31 -2.77
N LEU A 41 4.76 4.77 -2.63
CA LEU A 41 5.74 5.27 -1.66
C LEU A 41 6.41 6.56 -2.12
N LEU A 42 6.70 6.69 -3.42
CA LEU A 42 7.39 7.85 -3.99
C LEU A 42 6.46 9.02 -4.33
N HIS A 43 5.21 8.73 -4.68
CA HIS A 43 4.21 9.71 -5.11
C HIS A 43 2.84 9.48 -4.44
N PRO A 44 2.77 9.41 -3.09
CA PRO A 44 1.54 9.10 -2.37
C PRO A 44 0.39 10.06 -2.69
N GLU A 45 0.67 11.30 -3.07
CA GLU A 45 -0.31 12.32 -3.46
C GLU A 45 -1.11 11.97 -4.71
N LYS A 46 -0.59 11.07 -5.55
CA LYS A 46 -1.25 10.63 -6.80
C LYS A 46 -2.17 9.43 -6.59
N TYR A 47 -2.20 8.84 -5.39
CA TYR A 47 -2.90 7.60 -5.11
C TYR A 47 -3.88 7.74 -3.94
N PRO A 48 -4.94 6.89 -3.87
CA PRO A 48 -5.84 6.88 -2.73
C PRO A 48 -5.12 6.54 -1.42
N ALA A 49 -5.55 7.15 -0.32
CA ALA A 49 -5.01 6.89 1.02
C ALA A 49 -5.19 5.43 1.48
N VAL A 50 -6.15 4.70 0.88
CA VAL A 50 -6.36 3.26 1.10
C VAL A 50 -5.73 2.49 -0.07
N MET A 51 -4.77 1.62 0.25
CA MET A 51 -4.05 0.83 -0.74
C MET A 51 -4.38 -0.65 -0.64
N HIS A 52 -4.54 -1.28 -1.80
CA HIS A 52 -4.72 -2.72 -1.90
C HIS A 52 -3.36 -3.42 -1.89
N ILE A 53 -2.97 -3.94 -0.73
CA ILE A 53 -1.71 -4.67 -0.52
C ILE A 53 -1.83 -6.19 -0.69
N GLY A 54 -3.05 -6.69 -0.90
CA GLY A 54 -3.39 -8.10 -1.05
C GLY A 54 -4.90 -8.28 -1.15
N GLU A 55 -5.36 -9.47 -1.53
CA GLU A 55 -6.79 -9.77 -1.72
C GLU A 55 -7.58 -9.78 -0.40
N CYS A 56 -8.77 -9.15 -0.38
CA CYS A 56 -9.76 -9.37 0.68
C CYS A 56 -10.50 -10.68 0.41
N SER A 57 -10.10 -11.78 1.06
CA SER A 57 -10.71 -13.09 0.84
C SER A 57 -12.02 -13.32 1.61
N LYS A 58 -12.41 -12.42 2.53
CA LYS A 58 -13.56 -12.58 3.44
C LYS A 58 -14.42 -11.33 3.56
N CYS A 59 -14.67 -10.66 2.44
CA CYS A 59 -15.63 -9.57 2.41
C CYS A 59 -17.04 -10.18 2.24
N SER A 60 -17.73 -10.48 3.35
CA SER A 60 -19.12 -10.97 3.33
C SER A 60 -20.06 -9.93 2.71
N ASP A 61 -21.06 -10.39 1.95
CA ASP A 61 -22.15 -9.52 1.47
C ASP A 61 -23.24 -9.32 2.55
N GLU A 62 -23.23 -10.16 3.59
CA GLU A 62 -24.08 -10.05 4.76
C GLU A 62 -23.29 -9.48 5.95
N GLY A 63 -23.74 -8.36 6.49
CA GLY A 63 -23.15 -7.70 7.66
C GLY A 63 -21.98 -6.75 7.36
N PRO A 64 -21.47 -6.03 8.37
CA PRO A 64 -20.32 -5.14 8.21
C PRO A 64 -19.04 -5.95 7.97
N SER A 65 -18.22 -5.53 7.00
CA SER A 65 -16.92 -6.18 6.76
C SER A 65 -15.91 -5.91 7.88
N ASP A 66 -14.86 -6.72 7.98
CA ASP A 66 -13.77 -6.53 8.94
C ASP A 66 -13.19 -5.11 8.87
N CYS A 67 -13.09 -4.54 7.66
CA CYS A 67 -12.63 -3.16 7.46
C CYS A 67 -13.60 -2.13 8.07
N GLN A 68 -14.91 -2.37 8.00
CA GLN A 68 -15.91 -1.50 8.62
C GLN A 68 -15.89 -1.64 10.14
N VAL A 69 -15.73 -2.85 10.67
CA VAL A 69 -15.63 -3.12 12.12
C VAL A 69 -14.36 -2.52 12.72
N ALA A 70 -13.22 -2.65 12.03
CA ALA A 70 -11.95 -2.09 12.49
C ALA A 70 -11.89 -0.56 12.45
N CYS A 71 -12.76 0.09 11.68
CA CYS A 71 -12.78 1.54 11.55
C CYS A 71 -13.44 2.19 12.77
N LEU A 72 -12.61 2.61 13.73
CA LEU A 72 -13.05 3.31 14.96
C LEU A 72 -14.00 4.48 14.69
N PHE A 73 -13.79 5.20 13.59
CA PHE A 73 -14.56 6.40 13.22
C PHE A 73 -15.75 6.11 12.30
N SER A 74 -16.03 4.84 11.96
CA SER A 74 -17.08 4.46 11.00
C SER A 74 -16.98 5.18 9.65
N ALA A 75 -15.76 5.57 9.26
CA ALA A 75 -15.48 6.29 8.02
C ALA A 75 -15.41 5.36 6.79
N ILE A 76 -15.11 4.08 7.00
CA ILE A 76 -15.09 3.07 5.94
C ILE A 76 -16.48 2.47 5.80
N LYS A 77 -17.09 2.59 4.61
CA LYS A 77 -18.38 1.97 4.28
C LYS A 77 -18.34 1.43 2.86
N ARG A 78 -19.03 0.29 2.63
CA ARG A 78 -19.24 -0.22 1.28
C ARG A 78 -20.21 0.71 0.55
N ASP A 79 -19.82 1.22 -0.61
CA ASP A 79 -20.71 1.99 -1.47
C ASP A 79 -21.78 1.05 -2.08
N LYS A 80 -23.03 1.50 -2.14
CA LYS A 80 -24.17 0.72 -2.63
C LYS A 80 -24.28 0.70 -4.17
N ARG A 81 -23.40 1.38 -4.89
CA ARG A 81 -23.50 1.60 -6.35
C ARG A 81 -23.09 0.44 -7.26
N TYR A 82 -22.71 -0.71 -6.72
CA TYR A 82 -22.45 -1.92 -7.50
C TYR A 82 -23.24 -3.10 -6.92
N LEU A 83 -24.54 -3.11 -7.24
CA LEU A 83 -25.42 -4.29 -7.25
C LEU A 83 -26.02 -4.40 -8.65
#